data_AF-A0A1I4LHV3-F1
#
_entry.id   AF-A0A1I4LHV3-F1
#
_cell.length_a   1.000
_cell.length_b   1.000
_cell.length_c   1.000
_cell.angle_alpha   90.00
_cell.angle_beta   90.00
_cell.angle_gamma   90.00
#
_symmetry.space_group_name_H-M   'P 1'
#
loop_
_entity.id
_entity.type
_entity.pdbx_description
1 polymer ?
#
loop_
_entity_poly.entity_id
_entity_poly.type
_entity_poly.pdbx_seq_one_letter_code
_entity_poly.pdbx_strand_id
1 'polypeptide(L)'
;MNILLALLIGAAFGATLDRIGATSPNWIIRMLSLRNLHLMKTILLAIGTGSILMFGGQMLGLVDVGHMSVKTAYVGVFLGGLMLGAGWAASGYCPGTGVCAAASGRKDALFFIAGGLLGAAAYMVTYPAWKASGLLDKIAGGKVTLGTVPGAEYEGLVGMSGDVLGIVLGAVFVLVAFLLPERLVGEGAAPVAAE
;
A
#
# COMPACT_ATOMS: atom_id res chain seq x y z
N MET A 1 16.25 21.17 1.11
CA MET A 1 15.83 20.72 2.46
C MET A 1 15.02 19.41 2.44
N ASN A 2 14.86 18.70 1.31
CA ASN A 2 13.88 17.59 1.23
C ASN A 2 14.50 16.19 1.43
N ILE A 3 15.77 16.00 1.09
CA ILE A 3 16.42 14.66 1.15
C ILE A 3 16.66 14.23 2.60
N LEU A 4 17.09 15.15 3.48
CA LEU A 4 17.28 14.84 4.90
C LEU A 4 15.96 14.46 5.58
N LEU A 5 14.88 15.20 5.28
CA LEU A 5 13.55 14.89 5.78
C LEU A 5 13.06 13.51 5.27
N ALA A 6 13.28 13.22 3.99
CA ALA A 6 12.94 11.91 3.40
C ALA A 6 13.73 10.77 4.06
N LEU A 7 15.01 10.97 4.37
CA LEU A 7 15.83 9.99 5.06
C LEU A 7 15.32 9.74 6.49
N LEU A 8 15.00 10.80 7.23
CA LEU A 8 14.48 10.70 8.60
C LEU A 8 13.12 10.00 8.64
N ILE A 9 12.19 10.40 7.78
CA ILE A 9 10.86 9.78 7.68
C ILE A 9 10.98 8.32 7.23
N GLY A 10 11.83 8.04 6.23
CA GLY A 10 12.08 6.68 5.75
C GLY A 10 12.68 5.79 6.84
N ALA A 11 13.64 6.30 7.62
CA ALA A 11 14.24 5.57 8.74
C ALA A 11 13.21 5.30 9.84
N ALA A 12 12.39 6.30 10.20
CA ALA A 12 11.32 6.13 11.19
C ALA A 12 10.26 5.11 10.72
N PHE A 13 9.90 5.15 9.44
CA PHE A 13 8.98 4.20 8.83
C PHE A 13 9.56 2.78 8.86
N GLY A 14 10.82 2.61 8.43
CA GLY A 14 11.52 1.32 8.47
C GLY A 14 11.64 0.75 9.88
N ALA A 15 12.01 1.57 10.86
CA ALA A 15 12.08 1.17 12.27
C ALA A 15 10.71 0.73 12.82
N THR A 16 9.64 1.40 12.40
CA THR A 16 8.28 1.02 12.78
C THR A 16 7.88 -0.31 12.16
N LEU A 17 8.18 -0.52 10.86
CA LEU A 17 7.91 -1.78 10.15
C LEU A 17 8.64 -2.97 10.77
N ASP A 18 9.89 -2.77 11.18
CA ASP A 18 10.69 -3.81 11.84
C ASP A 18 10.11 -4.17 13.21
N ARG A 19 9.78 -3.17 14.03
CA ARG A 19 9.18 -3.39 15.36
C ARG A 19 7.84 -4.11 15.35
N ILE A 20 7.00 -3.89 14.34
CA ILE A 20 5.71 -4.59 14.24
C ILE A 20 5.84 -5.99 13.62
N GLY A 21 7.05 -6.43 13.27
CA GLY A 21 7.32 -7.74 12.67
C GLY A 21 7.00 -7.83 11.17
N ALA A 22 6.75 -6.70 10.49
CA ALA A 22 6.45 -6.69 9.06
C ALA A 22 7.67 -7.00 8.18
N THR A 23 8.88 -7.00 8.75
CA THR A 23 10.13 -7.41 8.07
C THR A 23 10.34 -8.93 8.03
N SER A 24 9.44 -9.72 8.64
CA SER A 24 9.50 -11.18 8.66
C SER A 24 8.41 -11.81 7.76
N PRO A 25 8.74 -12.81 6.92
CA PRO A 25 7.78 -13.37 5.98
C PRO A 25 6.82 -14.30 6.72
N ASN A 26 7.20 -14.81 7.89
CA ASN A 26 6.40 -15.70 8.72
C ASN A 26 5.16 -14.97 9.23
N TRP A 27 5.32 -13.71 9.68
CA TRP A 27 4.18 -12.89 10.11
C TRP A 27 3.26 -12.57 8.94
N ILE A 28 3.84 -12.23 7.81
CA ILE A 28 3.15 -11.92 6.55
C ILE A 28 2.35 -13.12 6.03
N ILE A 29 2.95 -14.32 5.99
CA ILE A 29 2.28 -15.56 5.56
C ILE A 29 1.20 -15.98 6.56
N ARG A 30 1.42 -15.78 7.87
CA ARG A 30 0.39 -16.01 8.91
C ARG A 30 -0.81 -15.08 8.74
N MET A 31 -0.58 -13.85 8.29
CA MET A 31 -1.63 -12.89 7.95
C MET A 31 -2.45 -13.37 6.74
N LEU A 32 -1.81 -13.77 5.64
CA LEU A 32 -2.56 -14.27 4.47
C LEU A 32 -3.28 -15.59 4.72
N SER A 33 -2.70 -16.46 5.53
CA SER A 33 -3.34 -17.72 5.93
C SER A 33 -4.41 -17.54 7.01
N LEU A 34 -4.72 -16.28 7.38
CA LEU A 34 -5.75 -15.91 8.35
C LEU A 34 -5.55 -16.47 9.77
N ARG A 35 -4.32 -16.91 10.06
CA ARG A 35 -3.91 -17.49 11.35
C ARG A 35 -3.53 -16.44 12.38
N ASN A 36 -3.00 -15.31 11.94
CA ASN A 36 -2.73 -14.16 12.81
C ASN A 36 -2.96 -12.86 12.04
N LEU A 37 -3.93 -12.07 12.51
CA LEU A 37 -4.40 -10.87 11.83
C LEU A 37 -3.85 -9.57 12.41
N HIS A 38 -2.89 -9.64 13.33
CA HIS A 38 -2.27 -8.44 13.92
C HIS A 38 -1.76 -7.49 12.83
N LEU A 39 -0.99 -8.00 11.85
CA LEU A 39 -0.50 -7.18 10.75
C LEU A 39 -1.63 -6.61 9.86
N MET A 40 -2.72 -7.35 9.69
CA MET A 40 -3.86 -6.87 8.90
C MET A 40 -4.54 -5.70 9.62
N LYS A 41 -4.71 -5.79 10.94
CA LYS A 41 -5.23 -4.71 11.77
C LYS A 41 -4.35 -3.48 11.71
N THR A 42 -3.03 -3.64 11.87
CA THR A 42 -2.11 -2.49 11.85
C THR A 42 -2.10 -1.80 10.50
N ILE A 43 -2.13 -2.55 9.38
CA ILE A 43 -2.21 -1.98 8.03
C ILE A 43 -3.52 -1.22 7.85
N LEU A 44 -4.67 -1.79 8.21
CA LEU A 44 -5.97 -1.13 8.09
C LEU A 44 -6.05 0.15 8.95
N LEU A 45 -5.55 0.09 10.19
CA LEU A 45 -5.49 1.24 11.08
C LEU A 45 -4.58 2.34 10.53
N ALA A 46 -3.41 1.98 10.00
CA ALA A 46 -2.46 2.91 9.41
C ALA A 46 -3.03 3.58 8.15
N ILE A 47 -3.66 2.81 7.26
CA ILE A 47 -4.34 3.34 6.07
C ILE A 47 -5.47 4.28 6.49
N GLY A 48 -6.33 3.86 7.41
CA GLY A 48 -7.47 4.65 7.87
C GLY A 48 -7.04 5.97 8.52
N THR A 49 -6.06 5.92 9.42
CA THR A 49 -5.50 7.10 10.09
C THR A 49 -4.82 8.02 9.08
N GLY A 50 -4.04 7.46 8.15
CA GLY A 50 -3.37 8.22 7.08
C GLY A 50 -4.36 8.94 6.19
N SER A 51 -5.44 8.28 5.77
CA SER A 51 -6.52 8.91 4.99
C SER A 51 -7.19 10.05 5.76
N ILE A 52 -7.58 9.83 7.02
CA ILE A 52 -8.23 10.87 7.84
C ILE A 52 -7.31 12.09 8.01
N LEU A 53 -6.03 11.88 8.35
CA LEU A 53 -5.08 12.98 8.54
C LEU A 53 -4.80 13.73 7.23
N MET A 54 -4.67 13.01 6.11
CA MET A 54 -4.41 13.61 4.81
C MET A 54 -5.59 14.48 4.35
N PHE A 55 -6.79 13.90 4.27
CA PHE A 55 -7.99 14.62 3.80
C PHE A 55 -8.46 15.67 4.80
N GLY A 56 -8.30 15.43 6.11
CA GLY A 56 -8.52 16.45 7.14
C GLY A 56 -7.52 17.60 7.04
N GLY A 57 -6.25 17.31 6.78
CA GLY A 57 -5.22 18.32 6.54
C GLY A 57 -5.49 19.17 5.29
N GLN A 58 -6.09 18.60 4.26
CA GLN A 58 -6.54 19.36 3.09
C GLN A 58 -7.71 20.29 3.42
N MET A 59 -8.72 19.82 4.17
CA MET A 59 -9.84 20.67 4.58
C MET A 59 -9.40 21.86 5.45
N LEU A 60 -8.33 21.68 6.22
CA LEU A 60 -7.72 22.74 7.04
C LEU A 60 -6.73 23.62 6.27
N GLY A 61 -6.49 23.36 4.97
CA GLY A 61 -5.54 24.11 4.14
C GLY A 61 -4.06 23.87 4.47
N LEU A 62 -3.75 22.84 5.27
CA LEU A 62 -2.38 22.45 5.65
C LEU A 62 -1.69 21.57 4.59
N VAL A 63 -2.47 20.91 3.74
CA VAL A 63 -2.00 20.00 2.69
C VAL A 63 -2.54 20.47 1.35
N ASP A 64 -1.65 20.86 0.45
CA ASP A 64 -2.03 21.28 -0.90
C ASP A 64 -2.44 20.08 -1.75
N VAL A 65 -3.62 20.19 -2.39
CA VAL A 65 -4.19 19.18 -3.30
C VAL A 65 -3.25 18.91 -4.48
N GLY A 66 -2.41 19.89 -4.86
CA GLY A 66 -1.41 19.74 -5.93
C GLY A 66 -0.35 18.65 -5.68
N HIS A 67 -0.15 18.21 -4.44
CA HIS A 67 0.73 17.08 -4.13
C HIS A 67 0.07 15.71 -4.29
N MET A 68 -1.25 15.65 -4.57
CA MET A 68 -1.92 14.40 -4.90
C MET A 68 -1.68 13.98 -6.35
N SER A 69 -0.95 12.88 -6.51
CA SER A 69 -0.81 12.21 -7.80
C SER A 69 -1.77 11.03 -7.87
N VAL A 70 -2.98 11.27 -8.39
CA VAL A 70 -3.93 10.19 -8.71
C VAL A 70 -3.40 9.44 -9.93
N LYS A 71 -3.09 8.16 -9.74
CA LYS A 71 -2.68 7.29 -10.83
C LYS A 71 -3.90 6.92 -11.67
N THR A 72 -3.77 7.05 -12.99
CA THR A 72 -4.77 6.65 -13.99
C THR A 72 -5.16 5.18 -13.81
N ALA A 73 -6.46 4.87 -13.81
CA ALA A 73 -6.93 3.49 -13.83
C ALA A 73 -6.98 2.97 -15.29
N TYR A 74 -6.28 1.87 -15.56
CA TYR A 74 -6.30 1.17 -16.85
C TYR A 74 -6.04 -0.33 -16.63
N VAL A 75 -6.27 -1.17 -17.65
CA VAL A 75 -6.18 -2.64 -17.55
C VAL A 75 -4.83 -3.10 -17.03
N GLY A 76 -3.74 -2.48 -17.48
CA GLY A 76 -2.39 -2.75 -16.98
C GLY A 76 -2.20 -2.50 -15.47
N VAL A 77 -2.93 -1.56 -14.84
CA VAL A 77 -2.89 -1.39 -13.38
C VAL A 77 -3.56 -2.57 -12.68
N PHE A 78 -4.67 -3.06 -13.21
CA PHE A 78 -5.36 -4.23 -12.67
C PHE A 78 -4.50 -5.50 -12.79
N LEU A 79 -3.96 -5.77 -13.98
CA LEU A 79 -3.07 -6.90 -14.21
C LEU A 79 -1.80 -6.80 -13.36
N GLY A 80 -1.18 -5.62 -13.31
CA GLY A 80 -0.01 -5.36 -12.46
C GLY A 80 -0.31 -5.55 -10.97
N GLY A 81 -1.49 -5.13 -10.50
CA GLY A 81 -1.95 -5.34 -9.14
C GLY A 81 -2.12 -6.82 -8.78
N LEU A 82 -2.69 -7.62 -9.69
CA LEU A 82 -2.81 -9.07 -9.50
C LEU A 82 -1.44 -9.75 -9.46
N MET A 83 -0.52 -9.37 -10.37
CA MET A 83 0.85 -9.90 -10.37
C MET A 83 1.61 -9.53 -9.10
N LEU A 84 1.46 -8.28 -8.62
CA LEU A 84 2.05 -7.83 -7.37
C LEU A 84 1.47 -8.61 -6.17
N GLY A 85 0.14 -8.81 -6.13
CA GLY A 85 -0.52 -9.57 -5.08
C GLY A 85 -0.08 -11.04 -5.05
N ALA A 86 0.00 -11.69 -6.21
CA ALA A 86 0.52 -13.05 -6.32
C ALA A 86 2.00 -13.14 -5.92
N GLY A 87 2.81 -12.18 -6.35
CA GLY A 87 4.23 -12.10 -5.99
C GLY A 87 4.43 -11.91 -4.49
N TRP A 88 3.65 -11.01 -3.87
CA TRP A 88 3.61 -10.85 -2.42
C TRP A 88 3.28 -12.18 -1.75
N ALA A 89 2.20 -12.86 -2.19
CA ALA A 89 1.74 -14.12 -1.59
C ALA A 89 2.79 -15.23 -1.63
N ALA A 90 3.56 -15.28 -2.72
CA ALA A 90 4.63 -16.25 -2.89
C ALA A 90 5.91 -15.89 -2.11
N SER A 91 6.29 -14.61 -2.07
CA SER A 91 7.56 -14.19 -1.48
C SER A 91 7.48 -13.91 0.01
N GLY A 92 6.28 -13.61 0.54
CA GLY A 92 6.12 -13.12 1.89
C GLY A 92 6.71 -11.71 2.09
N TYR A 93 6.80 -10.90 1.02
CA TYR A 93 7.24 -9.51 1.09
C TYR A 93 6.45 -8.60 0.15
N CYS A 94 6.19 -7.37 0.61
CA CYS A 94 5.86 -6.26 -0.28
C CYS A 94 7.14 -5.47 -0.60
N PRO A 95 7.12 -4.58 -1.61
CA PRO A 95 8.31 -3.80 -2.00
C PRO A 95 8.94 -3.03 -0.83
N GLY A 96 8.12 -2.44 0.05
CA GLY A 96 8.59 -1.71 1.22
C GLY A 96 9.16 -2.62 2.31
N THR A 97 8.45 -3.69 2.68
CA THR A 97 8.92 -4.61 3.73
C THR A 97 10.13 -5.41 3.29
N GLY A 98 10.29 -5.70 1.99
CA GLY A 98 11.48 -6.35 1.43
C GLY A 98 12.74 -5.52 1.63
N VAL A 99 12.68 -4.20 1.37
CA VAL A 99 13.84 -3.30 1.59
C VAL A 99 14.17 -3.21 3.09
N CYS A 100 13.16 -3.06 3.95
CA CYS A 100 13.39 -3.06 5.40
C CYS A 100 13.94 -4.40 5.90
N ALA A 101 13.45 -5.53 5.39
CA ALA A 101 13.94 -6.86 5.75
C ALA A 101 15.40 -7.08 5.33
N ALA A 102 15.79 -6.57 4.15
CA ALA A 102 17.18 -6.59 3.73
C ALA A 102 18.07 -5.75 4.67
N ALA A 103 17.58 -4.59 5.11
CA ALA A 103 18.27 -3.76 6.11
C ALA A 103 18.38 -4.44 7.48
N SER A 104 17.38 -5.22 7.89
CA SER A 104 17.41 -6.06 9.11
C SER A 104 18.29 -7.33 8.96
N GLY A 105 19.05 -7.46 7.88
CA GLY A 105 20.04 -8.54 7.68
C GLY A 105 19.51 -9.81 7.02
N ARG A 106 18.29 -9.78 6.47
CA ARG A 106 17.67 -10.97 5.87
C ARG A 106 18.09 -11.17 4.42
N LYS A 107 18.80 -12.28 4.17
CA LYS A 107 19.38 -12.58 2.85
C LYS A 107 18.34 -12.94 1.80
N ASP A 108 17.23 -13.57 2.19
CA ASP A 108 16.14 -13.92 1.28
C ASP A 108 15.44 -12.67 0.71
N ALA A 109 15.41 -11.57 1.48
CA ALA A 109 14.91 -10.29 0.99
C ALA A 109 15.78 -9.70 -0.14
N LEU A 110 17.09 -9.96 -0.17
CA LEU A 110 17.96 -9.50 -1.25
C LEU A 110 17.60 -10.15 -2.60
N PHE A 111 17.25 -11.44 -2.60
CA PHE A 111 16.79 -12.13 -3.79
C PHE A 111 15.44 -11.58 -4.27
N PHE A 112 14.53 -11.26 -3.35
CA PHE A 112 13.27 -10.60 -3.68
C PHE A 112 13.51 -9.23 -4.32
N ILE A 113 14.38 -8.40 -3.74
CA ILE A 113 14.72 -7.08 -4.30
C ILE A 113 15.34 -7.22 -5.68
N ALA A 114 16.32 -8.11 -5.84
CA ALA A 114 16.97 -8.33 -7.13
C ALA A 114 15.95 -8.81 -8.19
N GLY A 115 15.11 -9.78 -7.85
CA GLY A 115 14.04 -10.26 -8.74
C GLY A 115 13.04 -9.17 -9.11
N GLY A 116 12.62 -8.34 -8.15
CA GLY A 116 11.73 -7.21 -8.38
C GLY A 116 12.35 -6.15 -9.29
N LEU A 117 13.63 -5.82 -9.10
CA LEU A 117 14.36 -4.87 -9.94
C LEU A 117 14.55 -5.41 -11.36
N LEU A 118 14.88 -6.70 -11.51
CA LEU A 118 14.99 -7.35 -12.81
C LEU A 118 13.64 -7.38 -13.53
N GLY A 119 12.55 -7.68 -12.82
CA GLY A 119 11.19 -7.62 -13.37
C GLY A 119 10.80 -6.22 -13.81
N ALA A 120 11.12 -5.20 -13.00
CA ALA A 120 10.89 -3.80 -13.36
C ALA A 120 11.72 -3.37 -14.59
N ALA A 121 12.99 -3.78 -14.68
CA ALA A 121 13.84 -3.52 -15.83
C ALA A 121 13.29 -4.20 -17.10
N ALA A 122 12.90 -5.47 -17.01
CA ALA A 122 12.29 -6.20 -18.13
C ALA A 122 10.98 -5.54 -18.59
N TYR A 123 10.15 -5.08 -17.66
CA TYR A 123 8.95 -4.31 -17.99
C TYR A 123 9.29 -2.99 -18.69
N MET A 124 10.27 -2.24 -18.20
CA MET A 124 10.67 -0.97 -18.83
C MET A 124 11.21 -1.16 -20.25
N VAL A 125 11.94 -2.24 -20.51
CA VAL A 125 12.41 -2.58 -21.87
C VAL A 125 11.26 -2.96 -22.79
N THR A 126 10.28 -3.72 -22.28
CA THR A 126 9.11 -4.16 -23.06
C THR A 126 7.98 -3.13 -23.09
N TYR A 127 8.10 -2.04 -22.34
CA TYR A 127 7.08 -0.98 -22.22
C TYR A 127 6.58 -0.44 -23.56
N PRO A 128 7.44 -0.17 -24.57
CA PRO A 128 6.96 0.29 -25.88
C PRO A 128 6.01 -0.71 -26.55
N ALA A 129 6.25 -2.02 -26.39
CA ALA A 129 5.40 -3.06 -26.95
C ALA A 129 4.04 -3.13 -26.22
N TRP A 130 4.05 -3.04 -24.89
CA TRP A 130 2.80 -2.99 -24.10
C TRP A 130 2.00 -1.72 -24.37
N LYS A 131 2.68 -0.59 -24.57
CA LYS A 131 2.02 0.66 -24.98
C LYS A 131 1.40 0.54 -26.37
N ALA A 132 2.07 -0.12 -27.31
CA ALA A 132 1.54 -0.36 -28.65
C ALA A 132 0.36 -1.35 -28.67
N SER A 133 0.25 -2.25 -27.68
CA SER A 133 -0.82 -3.23 -27.58
C SER A 133 -2.19 -2.66 -27.17
N GLY A 134 -2.28 -1.38 -26.81
CA GLY A 134 -3.50 -0.75 -26.31
C GLY A 134 -3.90 -1.17 -24.88
N LEU A 135 -3.16 -2.09 -24.24
CA LEU A 135 -3.42 -2.54 -22.87
C LEU A 135 -3.22 -1.44 -21.80
N LEU A 136 -2.54 -0.36 -22.18
CA LEU A 136 -2.33 0.85 -21.37
C LEU A 136 -3.34 1.96 -21.70
N ASP A 137 -4.30 1.70 -22.59
CA ASP A 137 -5.34 2.67 -22.92
C ASP A 137 -6.32 2.81 -21.75
N LYS A 138 -6.74 4.06 -21.53
CA LYS A 138 -7.56 4.46 -20.39
C LYS A 138 -8.92 3.76 -20.43
N ILE A 139 -9.30 3.12 -19.34
CA ILE A 139 -10.70 2.74 -19.10
C ILE A 139 -11.38 3.91 -18.38
N ALA A 140 -12.56 4.30 -18.85
CA ALA A 140 -13.46 5.26 -18.20
C ALA A 140 -12.88 6.69 -18.00
N GLY A 141 -12.17 7.28 -18.97
CA GLY A 141 -11.77 8.71 -18.90
C GLY A 141 -10.40 8.99 -18.25
N GLY A 142 -9.81 8.01 -17.57
CA GLY A 142 -8.41 8.05 -17.14
C GLY A 142 -8.20 8.22 -15.63
N LYS A 143 -7.90 9.44 -15.15
CA LYS A 143 -7.56 9.71 -13.73
C LYS A 143 -8.86 9.80 -12.93
N VAL A 144 -9.59 8.68 -12.88
CA VAL A 144 -10.89 8.59 -12.25
C VAL A 144 -10.70 8.38 -10.75
N THR A 145 -11.35 9.23 -9.97
CA THR A 145 -11.35 9.12 -8.50
C THR A 145 -12.70 8.58 -8.04
N LEU A 146 -12.76 7.93 -6.88
CA LEU A 146 -14.04 7.42 -6.35
C LEU A 146 -15.01 8.56 -5.97
N GLY A 147 -14.52 9.76 -5.67
CA GLY A 147 -15.33 10.95 -5.41
C GLY A 147 -14.62 12.21 -5.90
N THR A 148 -15.37 13.22 -6.34
CA THR A 148 -14.84 14.46 -6.92
C THR A 148 -14.03 15.24 -5.89
N VAL A 149 -12.71 15.33 -6.05
CA VAL A 149 -11.87 16.16 -5.17
C VAL A 149 -12.07 17.64 -5.57
N PRO A 150 -12.57 18.51 -4.67
CA PRO A 150 -12.73 19.93 -4.96
C PRO A 150 -11.35 20.55 -5.31
N GLY A 151 -11.21 21.10 -6.51
CA GLY A 151 -9.96 21.74 -6.97
C GLY A 151 -8.98 20.85 -7.73
N ALA A 152 -9.32 19.59 -8.02
CA ALA A 152 -8.54 18.75 -8.92
C ALA A 152 -9.38 18.32 -10.14
N GLU A 153 -8.82 18.41 -11.36
CA GLU A 153 -9.45 17.94 -12.61
C GLU A 153 -9.51 16.41 -12.67
N TYR A 154 -10.24 15.78 -11.73
CA TYR A 154 -10.47 14.35 -11.69
C TYR A 154 -11.97 14.07 -11.67
N GLU A 155 -12.47 13.39 -12.69
CA GLU A 155 -13.86 12.92 -12.72
C GLU A 155 -14.08 11.92 -11.56
N GLY A 156 -15.03 12.24 -10.69
CA GLY A 156 -15.46 11.39 -9.60
C GLY A 156 -16.54 10.43 -10.07
N LEU A 157 -16.40 9.13 -9.80
CA LEU A 157 -17.45 8.12 -10.05
C LEU A 157 -18.69 8.33 -9.18
N VAL A 158 -18.54 9.04 -8.05
CA VAL A 158 -19.62 9.41 -7.13
C VAL A 158 -19.61 10.94 -6.99
N GLY A 159 -20.77 11.59 -7.10
CA GLY A 159 -20.94 13.05 -7.00
C GLY A 159 -20.74 13.64 -5.59
N MET A 160 -19.91 13.01 -4.76
CA MET A 160 -19.61 13.39 -3.39
C MET A 160 -18.18 13.96 -3.32
N SER A 161 -17.94 14.92 -2.42
CA SER A 161 -16.62 15.50 -2.20
C SER A 161 -15.61 14.41 -1.81
N GLY A 162 -14.54 14.27 -2.59
CA GLY A 162 -13.50 13.26 -2.43
C GLY A 162 -12.82 13.32 -1.07
N ASP A 163 -12.77 14.50 -0.43
CA ASP A 163 -12.21 14.68 0.90
C ASP A 163 -13.09 14.05 1.98
N VAL A 164 -14.41 14.24 1.90
CA VAL A 164 -15.38 13.62 2.83
C VAL A 164 -15.42 12.11 2.61
N LEU A 165 -15.39 11.67 1.34
CA LEU A 165 -15.31 10.25 1.01
C LEU A 165 -14.04 9.62 1.61
N GLY A 166 -12.89 10.30 1.47
CA GLY A 166 -11.62 9.85 2.03
C GLY A 166 -11.61 9.73 3.55
N ILE A 167 -12.22 10.69 4.26
CA ILE A 167 -12.37 10.66 5.72
C ILE A 167 -13.32 9.53 6.15
N VAL A 168 -14.47 9.38 5.49
CA VAL A 168 -15.45 8.33 5.79
C VAL A 168 -14.85 6.95 5.58
N LEU A 169 -14.16 6.75 4.45
CA LEU A 169 -13.53 5.48 4.11
C LEU A 169 -12.35 5.18 5.05
N GLY A 170 -11.60 6.21 5.45
CA GLY A 170 -10.61 6.11 6.51
C GLY A 170 -11.20 5.68 7.86
N ALA A 171 -12.32 6.28 8.27
CA ALA A 171 -13.03 5.91 9.51
C ALA A 171 -13.56 4.48 9.46
N VAL A 172 -14.06 4.03 8.30
CA VAL A 172 -14.45 2.63 8.09
C VAL A 172 -13.26 1.70 8.28
N PHE A 173 -12.08 2.00 7.72
CA PHE A 173 -10.90 1.16 7.91
C PHE A 173 -10.42 1.12 9.37
N VAL A 174 -10.49 2.24 10.08
CA VAL A 174 -10.20 2.27 11.53
C VAL A 174 -11.18 1.38 12.29
N LEU A 175 -12.49 1.50 12.05
CA LEU A 175 -13.50 0.67 12.70
C LEU A 175 -13.31 -0.81 12.40
N VAL A 176 -13.06 -1.17 11.14
CA VAL A 176 -12.79 -2.56 10.73
C VAL A 176 -11.54 -3.08 11.44
N ALA A 177 -10.48 -2.29 11.56
CA ALA A 177 -9.26 -2.71 12.27
C ALA A 177 -9.53 -3.08 13.74
N PHE A 178 -10.42 -2.35 14.41
CA PHE A 178 -10.83 -2.66 15.80
C PHE A 178 -11.78 -3.85 15.90
N LEU A 179 -12.71 -4.00 14.96
CA LEU A 179 -13.71 -5.08 14.95
C LEU A 179 -13.15 -6.44 14.51
N LEU A 180 -12.06 -6.44 13.75
CA LEU A 180 -11.45 -7.67 13.25
C LEU A 180 -11.02 -8.56 14.43
N PRO A 181 -11.22 -9.89 14.39
CA PRO A 181 -10.65 -10.79 15.38
C PRO A 181 -9.12 -10.90 15.22
N GLU A 182 -8.43 -11.44 16.23
CA GLU A 182 -6.98 -11.67 16.14
C GLU A 182 -6.61 -12.85 15.22
N ARG A 183 -7.55 -13.74 14.97
CA ARG A 183 -7.42 -14.92 14.10
C ARG A 183 -8.80 -15.32 13.56
N LEU A 184 -8.84 -15.84 12.33
CA LEU A 184 -10.07 -16.40 11.73
C LEU A 184 -9.98 -17.93 11.55
N VAL A 185 -8.77 -18.50 11.49
CA VAL A 185 -8.56 -19.94 11.26
C VAL A 185 -7.56 -20.53 12.28
N GLY A 186 -7.94 -21.64 12.94
CA GLY A 186 -7.10 -22.51 13.78
C GLY A 186 -7.10 -22.24 15.30
N GLU A 187 -6.93 -23.29 16.12
CA GLU A 187 -6.60 -23.23 17.55
C GLU A 187 -5.07 -23.36 17.77
N GLY A 188 -4.48 -22.46 18.58
CA GLY A 188 -3.09 -22.51 19.09
C GLY A 188 -2.02 -22.02 18.10
N ALA A 189 -1.07 -21.13 18.41
CA ALA A 189 -0.40 -20.83 19.68
C ALA A 189 -0.48 -19.33 20.06
N ALA A 190 -0.10 -19.04 21.31
CA ALA A 190 -0.08 -17.71 21.93
C ALA A 190 0.56 -16.63 21.03
N PRO A 191 0.14 -15.36 21.18
CA PRO A 191 0.82 -14.24 20.52
C PRO A 191 2.28 -14.30 20.90
N VAL A 192 3.14 -14.60 19.93
CA VAL A 192 4.59 -14.42 20.11
C VAL A 192 4.77 -12.91 20.16
N ALA A 193 5.09 -12.40 21.33
CA ALA A 193 5.47 -11.01 21.51
C ALA A 193 6.53 -10.67 20.45
N ALA A 194 6.32 -9.57 19.74
CA ALA A 194 7.41 -8.93 19.02
C ALA A 194 8.40 -8.43 20.08
N GLU A 195 9.42 -9.23 20.38
CA GLU A 195 10.66 -8.72 21.00
C GLU A 195 11.48 -7.99 19.96
#